data_AF-A0A969SVR4-F1
#
_entry.id   AF-A0A969SVR4-F1
#
_cell.length_a   1.000
_cell.length_b   1.000
_cell.length_c   1.000
_cell.angle_alpha   90.00
_cell.angle_beta   90.00
_cell.angle_gamma   90.00
#
_symmetry.space_group_name_H-M   'P 1'
#
loop_
_entity.id
_entity.type
_entity.pdbx_description
1 polymer ?
#
loop_
_entity_poly.entity_id
_entity_poly.type
_entity_poly.pdbx_seq_one_letter_code
_entity_poly.pdbx_strand_id
1 'polypeptide(L)'
;MTQLPLNNILQQIQQEIEIDIQGHGKASIRATARLAGVSDMALRKAFNSANLEPSELAIKLMEQGFSGANLSDWSGIGIPDIAVSTILEYFAFDAGRYCTEQAKLAYKAFAAVGIRTWMQQIKGWQESKEYVNLQQPSVKDISEAISSVFCMGTVEPNLVQGLIANEIGKAYPQLKIRWKQ
;
A
#
# COMPACT_ATOMS: atom_id res chain seq x y z
N MET A 1 34.37 -1.16 5.51
CA MET A 1 33.24 -1.15 4.57
C MET A 1 33.01 0.29 4.14
N THR A 2 33.15 0.59 2.85
CA THR A 2 32.90 1.92 2.29
C THR A 2 31.39 2.20 2.33
N GLN A 3 30.99 3.29 2.99
CA GLN A 3 29.61 3.75 3.00
C GLN A 3 29.23 4.20 1.59
N LEU A 4 28.32 3.46 0.93
CA LEU A 4 27.76 3.91 -0.33
C LEU A 4 26.74 5.03 -0.06
N PRO A 5 26.71 6.10 -0.87
CA PRO A 5 25.68 7.12 -0.74
C PRO A 5 24.30 6.50 -0.98
N LEU A 6 23.30 6.89 -0.18
CA LEU A 6 21.96 6.31 -0.18
C LEU A 6 21.36 6.20 -1.59
N ASN A 7 21.57 7.19 -2.45
CA ASN A 7 21.08 7.20 -3.84
C ASN A 7 21.57 6.01 -4.68
N ASN A 8 22.83 5.58 -4.49
CA ASN A 8 23.38 4.43 -5.21
C ASN A 8 22.72 3.12 -4.74
N ILE A 9 22.40 3.03 -3.44
CA ILE A 9 21.67 1.88 -2.89
C ILE A 9 20.24 1.86 -3.43
N LEU A 10 19.56 3.01 -3.50
CA LEU A 10 18.19 3.11 -4.02
C LEU A 10 18.09 2.62 -5.47
N GLN A 11 19.05 2.99 -6.33
CA GLN A 11 19.10 2.49 -7.71
C GLN A 11 19.29 0.97 -7.78
N GLN A 12 20.12 0.40 -6.91
CA GLN A 12 20.37 -1.05 -6.89
C GLN A 12 19.17 -1.86 -6.38
N ILE A 13 18.43 -1.34 -5.40
CA ILE A 13 17.27 -2.05 -4.83
C ILE A 13 16.01 -1.92 -5.68
N GLN A 14 15.94 -0.97 -6.63
CA GLN A 14 14.74 -0.73 -7.43
C GLN A 14 14.25 -1.99 -8.18
N GLN A 15 15.17 -2.82 -8.66
CA GLN A 15 14.84 -4.08 -9.33
C GLN A 15 14.39 -5.18 -8.37
N GLU A 16 14.69 -5.04 -7.08
CA GLU A 16 14.40 -6.01 -6.01
C GLU A 16 13.18 -5.61 -5.15
N ILE A 17 12.52 -4.51 -5.51
CA ILE A 17 11.24 -4.07 -4.96
C ILE A 17 10.14 -4.45 -5.94
N GLU A 18 9.09 -5.07 -5.42
CA GLU A 18 7.86 -5.39 -6.13
C GLU A 18 6.71 -4.63 -5.50
N ILE A 19 5.77 -4.15 -6.31
CA ILE A 19 4.58 -3.44 -5.83
C ILE A 19 3.38 -4.07 -6.51
N ASP A 20 2.39 -4.46 -5.72
CA ASP A 20 1.16 -5.04 -6.23
C ASP A 20 0.19 -3.98 -6.78
N ILE A 21 -0.93 -4.43 -7.34
CA ILE A 21 -1.97 -3.54 -7.89
C ILE A 21 -2.66 -2.69 -6.83
N GLN A 22 -2.55 -3.05 -5.54
CA GLN A 22 -3.12 -2.32 -4.41
C GLN A 22 -2.10 -1.32 -3.81
N GLY A 23 -0.90 -1.25 -4.39
CA GLY A 23 0.17 -0.38 -3.92
C GLY A 23 0.95 -0.93 -2.72
N HIS A 24 0.76 -2.20 -2.33
CA HIS A 24 1.55 -2.85 -1.30
C HIS A 24 2.93 -3.25 -1.83
N GLY A 25 3.97 -2.80 -1.14
CA GLY A 25 5.35 -3.10 -1.49
C GLY A 25 5.86 -4.39 -0.84
N LYS A 26 6.70 -5.10 -1.56
CA LYS A 26 7.59 -6.15 -1.03
C LYS A 26 9.02 -5.87 -1.49
N ALA A 27 9.98 -6.10 -0.63
CA ALA A 27 11.40 -6.01 -0.96
C ALA A 27 12.10 -7.35 -0.71
N SER A 28 13.08 -7.68 -1.53
CA SER A 28 13.94 -8.83 -1.25
C SER A 28 14.68 -8.68 0.10
N ILE A 29 15.10 -9.81 0.68
CA ILE A 29 15.96 -9.81 1.87
C ILE A 29 17.26 -9.05 1.59
N ARG A 30 17.84 -9.18 0.40
CA ARG A 30 19.10 -8.52 0.04
C ARG A 30 18.91 -7.00 -0.06
N ALA A 31 17.80 -6.55 -0.65
CA ALA A 31 17.46 -5.15 -0.72
C ALA A 31 17.29 -4.54 0.67
N THR A 32 16.57 -5.23 1.54
CA THR A 32 16.36 -4.80 2.93
C THR A 32 17.65 -4.80 3.74
N ALA A 33 18.50 -5.81 3.58
CA ALA A 33 19.81 -5.88 4.21
C ALA A 33 20.71 -4.72 3.78
N ARG A 34 20.74 -4.42 2.47
CA ARG A 34 21.47 -3.26 1.94
C ARG A 34 20.92 -1.98 2.54
N LEU A 35 19.61 -1.75 2.55
CA LEU A 35 19.01 -0.56 3.18
C LEU A 35 19.37 -0.43 4.66
N ALA A 36 19.37 -1.53 5.39
CA ALA A 36 19.72 -1.57 6.81
C ALA A 36 21.24 -1.53 7.07
N GLY A 37 22.09 -1.59 6.04
CA GLY A 37 23.54 -1.64 6.20
C GLY A 37 24.07 -2.91 6.88
N VAL A 38 23.37 -4.03 6.74
CA VAL A 38 23.73 -5.33 7.34
C VAL A 38 23.89 -6.41 6.27
N SER A 39 24.39 -7.59 6.64
CA SER A 39 24.45 -8.73 5.72
C SER A 39 23.07 -9.38 5.58
N ASP A 40 22.76 -9.88 4.39
CA ASP A 40 21.54 -10.64 4.14
C ASP A 40 21.49 -11.95 4.95
N MET A 41 22.66 -12.55 5.21
CA MET A 41 22.81 -13.67 6.13
C MET A 41 22.36 -13.35 7.55
N ALA A 42 22.60 -12.12 8.06
CA ALA A 42 22.16 -11.73 9.39
C ALA A 42 20.62 -11.71 9.48
N LEU A 43 19.96 -11.15 8.47
CA LEU A 43 18.49 -11.18 8.38
C LEU A 43 17.96 -12.61 8.26
N ARG A 44 18.53 -13.43 7.36
CA ARG A 44 18.13 -14.84 7.20
C ARG A 44 18.25 -15.62 8.50
N LYS A 45 19.32 -15.41 9.26
CA LYS A 45 19.52 -16.05 10.56
C LYS A 45 18.44 -15.62 11.56
N ALA A 46 18.12 -14.33 11.62
CA ALA A 46 17.09 -13.79 12.51
C ALA A 46 15.69 -14.34 12.18
N PHE A 47 15.37 -14.50 10.89
CA PHE A 47 14.08 -15.06 10.45
C PHE A 47 13.99 -16.57 10.67
N ASN A 48 15.05 -17.31 10.36
CA ASN A 48 15.07 -18.77 10.53
C ASN A 48 15.07 -19.20 12.00
N SER A 49 15.60 -18.37 12.91
CA SER A 49 15.59 -18.69 14.34
C SER A 49 14.26 -18.37 15.03
N ALA A 50 13.33 -17.68 14.36
CA ALA A 50 12.10 -17.17 14.97
C ALA A 50 11.24 -18.23 15.67
N ASN A 51 11.20 -19.46 15.15
CA ASN A 51 10.38 -20.55 15.73
C ASN A 51 11.09 -21.33 16.86
N LEU A 52 12.40 -21.20 17.00
CA LEU A 52 13.20 -21.95 18.00
C LEU A 52 13.65 -21.03 19.14
N GLU A 53 14.35 -19.96 18.78
CA GLU A 53 14.88 -18.96 19.70
C GLU A 53 14.82 -17.60 19.00
N PRO A 54 13.69 -16.87 19.17
CA PRO A 54 13.46 -15.65 18.42
C PRO A 54 14.43 -14.56 18.86
N SER A 55 15.12 -13.99 17.88
CA SER A 55 15.93 -12.78 18.10
C SER A 55 15.05 -11.59 18.49
N GLU A 56 15.63 -10.55 19.10
CA GLU A 56 14.91 -9.30 19.42
C GLU A 56 14.20 -8.70 18.20
N LEU A 57 14.85 -8.78 17.02
CA LEU A 57 14.22 -8.38 15.75
C LEU A 57 12.98 -9.24 15.43
N ALA A 58 13.07 -10.55 15.59
CA ALA A 58 11.95 -11.44 15.34
C ALA A 58 10.80 -11.19 16.34
N ILE A 59 11.11 -10.89 17.60
CA ILE A 59 10.14 -10.50 18.63
C ILE A 59 9.40 -9.23 18.21
N LYS A 60 10.12 -8.17 17.81
CA LYS A 60 9.50 -6.92 17.32
C LYS A 60 8.61 -7.15 16.11
N LEU A 61 9.02 -8.02 15.19
CA LEU A 61 8.17 -8.39 14.05
C LEU A 61 6.92 -9.16 14.49
N MET A 62 7.03 -10.03 15.49
CA MET A 62 5.88 -10.72 16.07
C MET A 62 4.90 -9.77 16.79
N GLU A 63 5.40 -8.75 17.46
CA GLU A 63 4.59 -7.69 18.07
C GLU A 63 3.81 -6.88 17.02
N GLN A 64 4.33 -6.76 15.80
CA GLN A 64 3.63 -6.17 14.64
C GLN A 64 2.62 -7.12 13.99
N GLY A 65 2.44 -8.34 14.52
CA GLY A 65 1.46 -9.31 14.05
C GLY A 65 2.00 -10.32 13.02
N PHE A 66 3.31 -10.35 12.75
CA PHE A 66 3.90 -11.37 11.88
C PHE A 66 4.15 -12.67 12.66
N SER A 67 3.72 -13.83 12.16
CA SER A 67 4.04 -15.11 12.79
C SER A 67 5.47 -15.57 12.45
N GLY A 68 6.09 -16.38 13.31
CA GLY A 68 7.41 -16.97 13.04
C GLY A 68 7.45 -17.81 11.75
N ALA A 69 6.33 -18.45 11.38
CA ALA A 69 6.18 -19.17 10.10
C ALA A 69 6.21 -18.22 8.89
N ASN A 70 5.61 -17.04 8.98
CA ASN A 70 5.65 -16.05 7.91
C ASN A 70 7.08 -15.56 7.65
N LEU A 71 7.90 -15.45 8.70
CA LEU A 71 9.28 -14.97 8.60
C LEU A 71 10.17 -15.91 7.78
N SER A 72 10.02 -17.25 7.92
CA SER A 72 10.78 -18.23 7.13
C SER A 72 10.48 -18.14 5.62
N ASP A 73 9.26 -17.78 5.26
CA ASP A 73 8.81 -17.75 3.86
C ASP A 73 9.31 -16.53 3.09
N TRP A 74 9.75 -15.46 3.77
CA TRP A 74 10.25 -14.22 3.16
C TRP A 74 11.49 -14.41 2.28
N SER A 75 12.18 -15.54 2.43
CA SER A 75 13.26 -15.93 1.54
C SER A 75 12.80 -16.15 0.09
N GLY A 76 11.55 -16.58 -0.10
CA GLY A 76 10.93 -16.81 -1.41
C GLY A 76 9.91 -15.75 -1.83
N ILE A 77 9.10 -15.23 -0.88
CA ILE A 77 8.00 -14.29 -1.19
C ILE A 77 8.37 -12.81 -1.04
N GLY A 78 9.53 -12.50 -0.46
CA GLY A 78 9.95 -11.14 -0.12
C GLY A 78 9.39 -10.64 1.21
N ILE A 79 9.98 -9.55 1.71
CA ILE A 79 9.62 -8.89 2.97
C ILE A 79 8.57 -7.80 2.68
N PRO A 80 7.39 -7.83 3.32
CA PRO A 80 6.38 -6.78 3.19
C PRO A 80 6.88 -5.39 3.63
N ASP A 81 6.34 -4.33 3.04
CA ASP A 81 6.66 -2.93 3.35
C ASP A 81 6.64 -2.60 4.85
N ILE A 82 5.59 -3.02 5.58
CA ILE A 82 5.47 -2.81 7.04
C ILE A 82 6.55 -3.57 7.83
N ALA A 83 6.96 -4.75 7.37
CA ALA A 83 8.06 -5.47 7.99
C ALA A 83 9.41 -4.78 7.69
N VAL A 84 9.59 -4.23 6.49
CA VAL A 84 10.79 -3.46 6.15
C VAL A 84 10.93 -2.23 7.05
N SER A 85 9.86 -1.49 7.32
CA SER A 85 9.94 -0.35 8.24
C SER A 85 10.39 -0.77 9.63
N THR A 86 9.87 -1.88 10.15
CA THR A 86 10.23 -2.42 11.47
C THR A 86 11.69 -2.86 11.52
N ILE A 87 12.19 -3.51 10.47
CA ILE A 87 13.60 -3.93 10.37
C ILE A 87 14.52 -2.69 10.35
N LEU A 88 14.15 -1.67 9.57
CA LEU A 88 14.94 -0.45 9.47
C LEU A 88 14.94 0.34 10.78
N GLU A 89 13.81 0.41 11.47
CA GLU A 89 13.71 1.02 12.80
C GLU A 89 14.60 0.30 13.81
N TYR A 90 14.54 -1.04 13.83
CA TYR A 90 15.37 -1.85 14.72
C TYR A 90 16.86 -1.58 14.50
N PHE A 91 17.34 -1.62 13.25
CA PHE A 91 18.75 -1.32 12.96
C PHE A 91 19.10 0.18 13.05
N ALA A 92 18.12 1.07 13.10
CA ALA A 92 18.36 2.49 13.33
C ALA A 92 18.58 2.80 14.81
N PHE A 93 17.81 2.16 15.71
CA PHE A 93 17.71 2.59 17.11
C PHE A 93 17.89 1.48 18.15
N ASP A 94 17.41 0.26 17.88
CA ASP A 94 17.24 -0.76 18.93
C ASP A 94 18.31 -1.85 18.91
N ALA A 95 19.04 -2.04 17.80
CA ALA A 95 20.04 -3.10 17.65
C ALA A 95 21.33 -2.90 18.47
N GLY A 96 21.36 -1.91 19.38
CA GLY A 96 22.49 -1.58 20.24
C GLY A 96 23.78 -1.28 19.46
N ARG A 97 24.83 -2.09 19.67
CA ARG A 97 26.10 -1.95 18.95
C ARG A 97 26.00 -2.25 17.45
N TYR A 98 24.91 -2.87 17.01
CA TYR A 98 24.64 -3.21 15.61
C TYR A 98 23.78 -2.16 14.91
N CYS A 99 23.43 -1.06 15.58
CA CYS A 99 22.77 0.05 14.92
C CYS A 99 23.67 0.61 13.80
N THR A 100 23.07 0.92 12.65
CA THR A 100 23.80 1.43 11.50
C THR A 100 23.32 2.83 11.13
N GLU A 101 24.26 3.69 10.73
CA GLU A 101 23.90 5.01 10.20
C GLU A 101 23.08 4.91 8.91
N GLN A 102 23.29 3.85 8.15
CA GLN A 102 22.55 3.59 6.92
C GLN A 102 21.07 3.31 7.18
N ALA A 103 20.76 2.48 8.19
CA ALA A 103 19.39 2.24 8.61
C ALA A 103 18.74 3.53 9.13
N LYS A 104 19.47 4.37 9.88
CA LYS A 104 18.97 5.69 10.34
C LYS A 104 18.62 6.61 9.17
N LEU A 105 19.47 6.67 8.13
CA LEU A 105 19.20 7.48 6.94
C LEU A 105 17.99 6.96 6.17
N ALA A 106 17.90 5.64 5.97
CA ALA A 106 16.74 5.02 5.33
C ALA A 106 15.45 5.25 6.13
N TYR A 107 15.51 5.10 7.45
CA TYR A 107 14.39 5.39 8.36
C TYR A 107 13.93 6.84 8.24
N LYS A 108 14.84 7.81 8.33
CA LYS A 108 14.52 9.23 8.17
C LYS A 108 13.90 9.55 6.81
N ALA A 109 14.35 8.87 5.75
CA ALA A 109 13.84 9.09 4.40
C ALA A 109 12.36 8.70 4.28
N PHE A 110 11.97 7.53 4.82
CA PHE A 110 10.57 7.12 4.76
C PHE A 110 9.70 7.70 5.89
N ALA A 111 10.26 8.06 7.05
CA ALA A 111 9.49 8.58 8.19
C ALA A 111 8.69 9.85 7.85
N ALA A 112 9.16 10.64 6.89
CA ALA A 112 8.47 11.86 6.44
C ALA A 112 7.23 11.59 5.56
N VAL A 113 7.16 10.45 4.86
CA VAL A 113 6.15 10.17 3.82
C VAL A 113 5.38 8.86 4.03
N GLY A 114 5.89 7.98 4.89
CA GLY A 114 5.42 6.60 5.07
C GLY A 114 6.18 5.60 4.20
N ILE A 115 6.43 4.40 4.74
CA ILE A 115 7.22 3.35 4.08
C ILE A 115 6.63 2.91 2.73
N ARG A 116 5.31 2.81 2.65
CA ARG A 116 4.59 2.39 1.44
C ARG A 116 4.79 3.39 0.30
N THR A 117 4.48 4.66 0.57
CA THR A 117 4.68 5.75 -0.38
C THR A 117 6.14 5.88 -0.79
N TRP A 118 7.07 5.69 0.15
CA TRP A 118 8.50 5.72 -0.16
C TRP A 118 8.93 4.58 -1.10
N MET A 119 8.47 3.35 -0.87
CA MET A 119 8.74 2.23 -1.78
C MET A 119 8.15 2.45 -3.17
N GLN A 120 6.93 3.00 -3.24
CA GLN A 120 6.30 3.40 -4.50
C GLN A 120 7.13 4.42 -5.27
N GLN A 121 7.63 5.44 -4.57
CA GLN A 121 8.52 6.45 -5.16
C GLN A 121 9.82 5.84 -5.68
N ILE A 122 10.46 4.94 -4.92
CA ILE A 122 11.68 4.24 -5.37
C ILE A 122 11.42 3.44 -6.63
N LYS A 123 10.29 2.72 -6.70
CA LYS A 123 9.94 1.90 -7.87
C LYS A 123 9.53 2.75 -9.07
N GLY A 124 9.11 3.99 -8.85
CA GLY A 124 8.44 4.82 -9.85
C GLY A 124 6.99 4.38 -10.09
N TRP A 125 6.38 3.72 -9.10
CA TRP A 125 4.98 3.29 -9.18
C TRP A 125 4.08 4.52 -9.03
N GLN A 126 3.16 4.66 -9.99
CA GLN A 126 2.10 5.63 -9.93
C GLN A 126 0.81 4.84 -9.79
N GLU A 127 0.01 5.16 -8.77
CA GLU A 127 -1.35 4.65 -8.69
C GLU A 127 -2.04 5.02 -10.00
N SER A 128 -2.48 4.01 -10.77
CA SER A 128 -3.38 4.30 -11.86
C SER A 128 -4.56 4.98 -11.20
N LYS A 129 -4.77 6.25 -11.51
CA LYS A 129 -6.05 6.91 -11.24
C LYS A 129 -7.07 6.31 -12.19
N GLU A 130 -7.27 5.00 -12.14
CA GLU A 130 -8.55 4.40 -12.45
C GLU A 130 -9.46 4.88 -11.33
N TYR A 131 -9.96 6.11 -11.49
CA TYR A 131 -11.29 6.39 -11.01
C TYR A 131 -12.12 5.20 -11.45
N VAL A 132 -12.64 4.42 -10.49
CA VAL A 132 -13.68 3.46 -10.77
C VAL A 132 -14.76 4.29 -11.45
N ASN A 133 -14.82 4.21 -12.78
CA ASN A 133 -15.89 4.76 -13.57
C ASN A 133 -17.08 3.84 -13.32
N LEU A 134 -17.61 3.90 -12.09
CA LEU A 134 -19.03 3.71 -11.89
C LEU A 134 -19.63 4.73 -12.83
N GLN A 135 -20.11 4.31 -14.00
CA GLN A 135 -20.68 5.18 -15.02
C GLN A 135 -21.66 6.11 -14.32
N GLN A 136 -21.20 7.32 -13.99
CA GLN A 136 -22.03 8.34 -13.41
C GLN A 136 -22.93 8.80 -14.56
N PRO A 137 -24.23 8.98 -14.32
CA PRO A 137 -25.12 9.48 -15.37
C PRO A 137 -24.53 10.78 -15.91
N SER A 138 -24.26 10.80 -17.22
CA SER A 138 -23.70 12.00 -17.85
C SER A 138 -24.76 13.09 -17.84
N VAL A 139 -24.35 14.35 -17.99
CA VAL A 139 -25.28 15.50 -18.06
C VAL A 139 -26.30 15.33 -19.19
N LYS A 140 -25.96 14.58 -20.25
CA LYS A 140 -26.88 14.22 -21.34
C LYS A 140 -27.95 13.23 -20.88
N ASP A 141 -27.56 12.19 -20.16
CA ASP A 141 -28.48 11.17 -19.64
C ASP A 141 -29.48 11.81 -18.64
N ILE A 142 -29.01 12.77 -17.85
CA ILE A 142 -29.85 13.55 -16.94
C ILE A 142 -30.81 14.46 -17.72
N SER A 143 -30.37 15.13 -18.80
CA SER A 143 -31.24 16.02 -19.57
C SER A 143 -32.30 15.25 -20.37
N GLU A 144 -31.98 14.06 -20.86
CA GLU A 144 -32.94 13.16 -21.51
C GLU A 144 -33.99 12.65 -20.52
N ALA A 145 -33.58 12.26 -19.31
CA ALA A 145 -34.49 11.86 -18.23
C ALA A 145 -35.40 13.02 -17.78
N ILE A 146 -34.89 14.24 -17.69
CA ILE A 146 -35.70 15.43 -17.40
C ILE A 146 -36.69 15.67 -18.54
N SER A 147 -36.22 15.65 -19.79
CA SER A 147 -37.07 15.91 -20.96
C SER A 147 -38.18 14.88 -21.11
N SER A 148 -37.92 13.60 -20.83
CA SER A 148 -38.93 12.55 -20.88
C SER A 148 -40.02 12.73 -19.81
N VAL A 149 -39.66 13.18 -18.61
CA VAL A 149 -40.60 13.48 -17.52
C VAL A 149 -41.46 14.70 -17.83
N PHE A 150 -40.88 15.77 -18.39
CA PHE A 150 -41.64 16.98 -18.74
C PHE A 150 -42.55 16.79 -19.98
N CYS A 151 -42.24 15.83 -20.86
CA CYS A 151 -43.14 15.47 -21.97
C CYS A 151 -44.44 14.78 -21.52
N MET A 152 -44.56 14.33 -20.27
CA MET A 152 -45.75 13.63 -19.75
C MET A 152 -46.84 14.58 -19.18
N GLY A 153 -46.73 15.89 -19.38
CA GLY A 153 -47.70 16.88 -18.92
C GLY A 153 -47.34 17.52 -17.57
N THR A 154 -48.23 18.32 -16.99
CA THR A 154 -47.99 19.07 -15.74
C THR A 154 -47.84 18.13 -14.54
N VAL A 155 -46.61 17.66 -14.31
CA VAL A 155 -46.22 16.88 -13.13
C VAL A 155 -45.99 17.84 -11.96
N GLU A 156 -46.54 17.52 -10.78
CA GLU A 156 -46.29 18.31 -9.57
C GLU A 156 -44.77 18.32 -9.22
N PRO A 157 -44.20 19.46 -8.80
CA PRO A 157 -42.75 19.61 -8.61
C PRO A 157 -42.12 18.61 -7.61
N ASN A 158 -42.90 18.16 -6.63
CA ASN A 158 -42.53 17.16 -5.62
C ASN A 158 -42.38 15.74 -6.21
N LEU A 159 -43.11 15.41 -7.29
CA LEU A 159 -43.07 14.11 -7.95
C LEU A 159 -41.99 14.04 -9.05
N VAL A 160 -41.60 15.17 -9.61
CA VAL A 160 -40.54 15.28 -10.64
C VAL A 160 -39.22 14.70 -10.14
N GLN A 161 -38.84 14.98 -8.88
CA GLN A 161 -37.59 14.45 -8.30
C GLN A 161 -37.61 12.92 -8.18
N GLY A 162 -38.74 12.35 -7.76
CA GLY A 162 -38.91 10.90 -7.64
C GLY A 162 -38.88 10.19 -8.99
N LEU A 163 -39.47 10.79 -10.02
CA LEU A 163 -39.49 10.26 -11.38
C LEU A 163 -38.10 10.29 -12.03
N ILE A 164 -37.38 11.41 -11.90
CA ILE A 164 -35.99 11.52 -12.39
C ILE A 164 -35.10 10.47 -11.70
N ALA A 165 -35.23 10.31 -10.38
CA ALA A 165 -34.47 9.31 -9.64
C ALA A 165 -34.80 7.87 -10.08
N ASN A 166 -36.06 7.59 -10.44
CA ASN A 166 -36.48 6.29 -10.96
C ASN A 166 -35.92 6.01 -12.36
N GLU A 167 -35.98 6.97 -13.28
CA GLU A 167 -35.43 6.82 -14.63
C GLU A 167 -33.90 6.66 -14.60
N ILE A 168 -33.20 7.44 -13.78
CA ILE A 168 -31.76 7.25 -13.55
C ILE A 168 -31.49 5.86 -12.92
N GLY A 169 -32.32 5.43 -11.97
CA GLY A 169 -32.18 4.10 -11.35
C GLY A 169 -32.44 2.92 -12.31
N LYS A 170 -33.27 3.11 -13.35
CA LYS A 170 -33.47 2.14 -14.43
C LYS A 170 -32.26 2.08 -15.36
N ALA A 171 -31.70 3.23 -15.73
CA ALA A 171 -30.53 3.33 -16.59
C ALA A 171 -29.23 2.87 -15.88
N TYR A 172 -29.16 3.04 -14.55
CA TYR A 172 -28.01 2.70 -13.72
C TYR A 172 -28.44 1.85 -12.51
N PRO A 173 -28.69 0.54 -12.70
CA PRO A 173 -29.17 -0.36 -11.64
C PRO A 173 -28.24 -0.47 -10.42
N GLN A 174 -26.96 -0.19 -10.60
CA GLN A 174 -25.96 -0.14 -9.53
C GLN A 174 -26.14 1.05 -8.57
N LEU A 175 -26.87 2.09 -8.98
CA LEU A 175 -27.16 3.28 -8.18
C LEU A 175 -28.46 3.14 -7.37
N LYS A 176 -29.02 1.92 -7.23
CA LYS A 176 -30.28 1.69 -6.50
C LYS A 176 -30.13 2.02 -5.02
N ILE A 177 -30.40 3.29 -4.68
CA ILE A 177 -30.50 3.73 -3.29
C ILE A 177 -31.75 3.08 -2.72
N ARG A 178 -31.55 2.15 -1.79
CA ARG A 178 -32.62 1.47 -1.06
C ARG A 178 -33.20 2.49 -0.08
N TRP A 179 -34.24 3.22 -0.48
CA TRP A 179 -34.99 4.09 0.42
C TRP A 179 -35.55 3.21 1.55
N LYS A 180 -35.00 3.36 2.76
CA LYS A 180 -35.65 2.84 3.96
C LYS A 180 -36.91 3.71 4.16
N GLN A 181 -38.07 3.05 4.13
CA GLN A 181 -39.33 3.62 4.61
C GLN A 181 -39.24 3.92 6.09
#